data_AF-A0A2S8P245-F1
#
_entry.id   AF-A0A2S8P245-F1
#
_cell.length_a   1.000
_cell.length_b   1.000
_cell.length_c   1.000
_cell.angle_alpha   90.00
_cell.angle_beta   90.00
_cell.angle_gamma   90.00
#
_symmetry.space_group_name_H-M   'P 1'
#
loop_
_entity.id
_entity.type
_entity.pdbx_description
1 polymer ?
#
loop_
_entity_poly.entity_id
_entity_poly.type
_entity_poly.pdbx_seq_one_letter_code
_entity_poly.pdbx_strand_id
1 'polypeptide(L)'
;MYPPRSERSVPKKKGKRTRNTIIWAINIVLILTIGLVGILYALNTGQQQADEPVTPEVVNQDQPSVTDDAKGGDQVGSPEQTSDEESDDNPKSTDEETTENAENTTGAATPDSSGSINSEKTESGTKKPVATPTPSGTKGNSGTDNESGASKPSNSAKDITINFVGDIQFSGKVAELLDKNGYDYPFAKLGRLFKDDDLTIGNLETPITLGGTGAVDKTYVYKSSPKALEAMASAGFDAVNLANNHILDQGVEGLVDTLTYLKEYGIAHTGAGMNRDEAYAPAYLERKGMKIALLGFSRVVPETSWKAEGNRAGVAEAYDSTGAVKAIQEARKKADLVIVVAHWGEERVSTPNSDQTRLAHEFVDAGADLVVGGHPHVLQGLEYYKGKWIAYSTGNFIFSRSTTEETWKTAVFQARCSSDAACSMKIIPYEAGLGQALPMIDEANKLLLEQMARLSPGVQYDANGVASPN
;
A
#
# COMPACT_ATOMS: atom_id res chain seq x y z
N MET A 1 2.62 15.71 10.55
CA MET A 1 4.08 15.50 10.47
C MET A 1 4.44 14.39 11.44
N TYR A 2 5.23 13.41 11.02
CA TYR A 2 5.54 12.24 11.84
C TYR A 2 6.76 12.50 12.76
N PRO A 3 6.66 12.21 14.07
CA PRO A 3 7.71 12.53 15.03
C PRO A 3 8.99 11.68 14.84
N PRO A 4 10.12 12.08 15.46
CA PRO A 4 11.33 11.25 15.56
C PRO A 4 11.10 9.92 16.30
N ARG A 5 11.95 8.93 16.03
CA ARG A 5 11.91 7.61 16.71
C ARG A 5 11.97 7.72 18.24
N SER A 6 12.74 8.67 18.77
CA SER A 6 12.87 8.96 20.20
C SER A 6 11.57 9.41 20.86
N GLU A 7 10.61 9.90 20.07
CA GLU A 7 9.31 10.40 20.52
C GLU A 7 8.17 9.43 20.20
N ARG A 8 8.43 8.32 19.49
CA ARG A 8 7.45 7.23 19.34
C ARG A 8 7.24 6.56 20.69
N SER A 9 6.12 6.86 21.33
CA SER A 9 5.62 6.07 22.44
C SER A 9 5.23 4.68 21.93
N VAL A 10 6.09 3.68 22.18
CA VAL A 10 5.70 2.27 22.03
C VAL A 10 4.39 2.06 22.79
N PRO A 11 3.32 1.54 22.15
CA PRO A 11 2.05 1.31 22.84
C PRO A 11 2.25 0.38 24.03
N LYS A 12 2.26 0.94 25.25
CA LYS A 12 2.18 0.12 26.47
C LYS A 12 0.93 -0.76 26.35
N LYS A 13 1.03 -2.06 26.65
CA LYS A 13 0.01 -3.13 26.51
C LYS A 13 -1.36 -2.90 27.21
N LYS A 14 -1.70 -1.68 27.62
CA LYS A 14 -2.94 -1.25 28.28
C LYS A 14 -4.09 -0.88 27.30
N GLY A 15 -4.12 -1.44 26.08
CA GLY A 15 -5.21 -1.22 25.11
C GLY A 15 -6.22 -2.38 25.00
N LYS A 16 -5.78 -3.64 25.07
CA LYS A 16 -6.64 -4.81 24.76
C LYS A 16 -7.79 -5.07 25.74
N ARG A 17 -7.73 -4.57 26.98
CA ARG A 17 -8.82 -4.79 27.96
C ARG A 17 -10.07 -3.97 27.64
N THR A 18 -9.93 -2.67 27.37
CA THR A 18 -11.07 -1.75 27.19
C THR A 18 -11.85 -2.02 25.91
N ARG A 19 -11.16 -2.26 24.78
CA ARG A 19 -11.80 -2.54 23.49
C ARG A 19 -12.59 -3.86 23.52
N ASN A 20 -12.05 -4.90 24.17
CA ASN A 20 -12.76 -6.16 24.38
C ASN A 20 -13.98 -6.01 25.31
N THR A 21 -13.90 -5.23 26.41
CA THR A 21 -15.07 -4.99 27.27
C THR A 21 -16.19 -4.23 26.57
N ILE A 22 -15.88 -3.32 25.63
CA ILE A 22 -16.91 -2.60 24.86
C ILE A 22 -17.62 -3.55 23.90
N ILE A 23 -16.89 -4.39 23.18
CA ILE A 23 -17.48 -5.40 22.26
C ILE A 23 -18.32 -6.42 23.05
N TRP A 24 -17.84 -6.88 24.20
CA TRP A 24 -18.62 -7.74 25.10
C TRP A 24 -19.90 -7.06 25.61
N ALA A 25 -19.84 -5.79 25.99
CA ALA A 25 -21.02 -5.04 26.43
C ALA A 25 -22.06 -4.89 25.29
N ILE A 26 -21.61 -4.58 24.06
CA ILE A 26 -22.49 -4.49 22.89
C ILE A 26 -23.16 -5.84 22.62
N ASN A 27 -22.41 -6.94 22.62
CA ASN A 27 -22.96 -8.28 22.38
C ASN A 27 -23.94 -8.71 23.49
N ILE A 28 -23.67 -8.39 24.76
CA ILE A 28 -24.60 -8.65 25.87
C ILE A 28 -25.89 -7.84 25.69
N VAL A 29 -25.81 -6.56 25.33
CA VAL A 29 -26.99 -5.73 25.06
C VAL A 29 -27.80 -6.30 23.88
N LEU A 30 -27.14 -6.76 22.82
CA LEU A 30 -27.79 -7.35 21.64
C LEU A 30 -28.52 -8.66 21.98
N ILE A 31 -27.90 -9.53 22.80
CA ILE A 31 -28.52 -10.78 23.26
C ILE A 31 -29.74 -10.48 24.16
N LEU A 32 -29.63 -9.48 25.05
CA LEU A 32 -30.73 -9.07 25.92
C LEU A 32 -31.90 -8.44 25.15
N THR A 33 -31.65 -7.65 24.10
CA THR A 33 -32.74 -7.11 23.27
C THR A 33 -33.41 -8.19 22.42
N ILE A 34 -32.66 -9.14 21.85
CA ILE A 34 -33.24 -10.30 21.14
C ILE A 34 -34.11 -11.14 22.10
N GLY A 35 -33.61 -11.42 23.31
CA GLY A 35 -34.37 -12.13 24.34
C GLY A 35 -35.65 -11.40 24.76
N LEU A 36 -35.58 -10.07 24.95
CA LEU A 36 -36.73 -9.24 25.30
C LEU A 36 -37.80 -9.23 24.18
N VAL A 37 -37.38 -9.13 22.92
CA VAL A 37 -38.28 -9.20 21.76
C VAL A 37 -38.96 -10.58 21.69
N GLY A 38 -38.22 -11.67 21.92
CA GLY A 38 -38.79 -13.01 21.98
C GLY A 38 -39.83 -13.19 23.10
N ILE A 39 -39.57 -12.63 24.29
CA ILE A 39 -40.52 -12.65 25.41
C ILE A 39 -41.78 -11.83 25.08
N LEU A 40 -41.62 -10.63 24.52
CA LEU A 40 -42.77 -9.78 24.12
C LEU A 40 -43.61 -10.46 23.04
N TYR A 41 -42.99 -11.14 22.08
CA TYR A 41 -43.68 -11.92 21.05
C TYR A 41 -44.48 -13.07 21.67
N ALA A 42 -43.88 -13.84 22.57
CA ALA A 42 -44.54 -14.97 23.25
C ALA A 42 -45.71 -14.54 24.16
N LEU A 43 -45.61 -13.38 24.81
CA LEU A 43 -46.71 -12.82 25.60
C LEU A 43 -47.86 -12.35 24.70
N ASN A 44 -47.55 -11.77 23.53
CA ASN A 44 -48.54 -11.29 22.58
C ASN A 44 -49.28 -12.43 21.86
N THR A 45 -48.60 -13.53 21.53
CA THR A 45 -49.26 -14.74 20.99
C THR A 45 -50.04 -15.50 22.06
N GLY A 46 -49.55 -15.53 23.32
CA GLY A 46 -50.27 -16.11 24.45
C GLY A 46 -51.61 -15.43 24.77
N GLN A 47 -51.78 -14.14 24.45
CA GLN A 47 -53.08 -13.46 24.59
C GLN A 47 -54.06 -13.78 23.44
N GLN A 48 -53.58 -14.10 22.24
CA GLN A 48 -54.47 -14.39 21.10
C GLN A 48 -55.16 -15.75 21.21
N GLN A 49 -54.66 -16.65 22.06
CA GLN A 49 -55.19 -18.02 22.21
C GLN A 49 -56.28 -18.16 23.29
N ALA A 50 -56.73 -17.06 23.89
CA ALA A 50 -57.71 -17.04 24.98
C ALA A 50 -59.15 -16.63 24.56
N ASP A 51 -59.33 -16.04 23.38
CA ASP A 51 -60.57 -15.35 22.97
C ASP A 51 -61.23 -15.93 21.69
N GLU A 52 -61.34 -17.26 21.56
CA GLU A 52 -62.26 -17.89 20.58
C GLU A 52 -63.29 -18.82 21.24
N PRO A 53 -64.60 -18.55 21.11
CA PRO A 53 -65.66 -19.44 21.58
C PRO A 53 -65.99 -20.53 20.53
N VAL A 54 -66.05 -21.78 20.97
CA VAL A 54 -66.44 -22.92 20.13
C VAL A 54 -67.94 -22.90 19.81
N THR A 55 -68.30 -23.01 18.53
CA THR A 55 -69.66 -23.32 18.06
C THR A 55 -69.67 -24.59 17.20
N PRO A 56 -70.68 -25.48 17.34
CA PRO A 56 -70.73 -26.73 16.59
C PRO A 56 -71.33 -26.53 15.17
N GLU A 57 -70.71 -27.13 14.16
CA GLU A 57 -71.16 -27.06 12.77
C GLU A 57 -72.16 -28.18 12.44
N VAL A 58 -73.16 -27.87 11.60
CA VAL A 58 -74.29 -28.74 11.26
C VAL A 58 -74.06 -29.41 9.91
N VAL A 59 -74.28 -30.73 9.86
CA VAL A 59 -74.22 -31.54 8.63
C VAL A 59 -75.35 -31.15 7.66
N ASN A 60 -75.03 -31.00 6.37
CA ASN A 60 -75.95 -31.43 5.32
C ASN A 60 -75.23 -31.98 4.08
N GLN A 61 -75.93 -32.85 3.36
CA GLN A 61 -75.41 -33.63 2.23
C GLN A 61 -75.71 -32.94 0.89
N ASP A 62 -74.87 -33.20 -0.14
CA ASP A 62 -75.39 -33.71 -1.42
C ASP A 62 -74.27 -34.29 -2.32
N GLN A 63 -74.63 -35.30 -3.13
CA GLN A 63 -73.82 -36.03 -4.14
C GLN A 63 -74.28 -35.64 -5.57
N PRO A 64 -73.79 -36.20 -6.72
CA PRO A 64 -72.95 -37.39 -6.99
C PRO A 64 -71.61 -37.02 -7.73
N SER A 65 -70.85 -37.83 -8.50
CA SER A 65 -71.00 -39.20 -9.06
C SER A 65 -69.67 -39.92 -9.38
N VAL A 66 -69.68 -41.25 -9.22
CA VAL A 66 -69.15 -42.38 -10.06
C VAL A 66 -68.43 -41.98 -11.39
N THR A 67 -67.33 -42.60 -11.86
CA THR A 67 -66.94 -44.04 -11.89
C THR A 67 -65.41 -44.32 -11.89
N ASP A 68 -65.01 -45.44 -11.24
CA ASP A 68 -64.12 -46.58 -11.66
C ASP A 68 -63.06 -46.38 -12.79
N ASP A 69 -61.86 -47.00 -12.80
CA ASP A 69 -61.48 -48.37 -12.37
C ASP A 69 -59.97 -48.56 -12.05
N ALA A 70 -59.69 -49.59 -11.23
CA ALA A 70 -58.61 -50.61 -11.15
C ALA A 70 -57.36 -50.62 -12.12
N LYS A 71 -56.21 -51.32 -11.90
CA LYS A 71 -55.57 -52.11 -10.79
C LYS A 71 -54.13 -52.56 -11.21
N GLY A 72 -53.21 -52.73 -10.24
CA GLY A 72 -52.02 -53.64 -10.29
C GLY A 72 -50.82 -53.22 -11.19
N GLY A 73 -49.58 -53.67 -10.98
CA GLY A 73 -48.98 -54.52 -9.93
C GLY A 73 -47.47 -54.78 -10.16
N ASP A 74 -46.78 -55.35 -9.14
CA ASP A 74 -45.48 -56.07 -9.07
C ASP A 74 -44.70 -56.47 -10.36
N GLN A 75 -43.38 -56.76 -10.39
CA GLN A 75 -42.20 -56.61 -9.51
C GLN A 75 -40.91 -56.92 -10.32
N VAL A 76 -39.73 -56.46 -9.82
CA VAL A 76 -38.37 -57.10 -9.82
C VAL A 76 -37.85 -57.90 -11.05
N GLY A 77 -36.63 -57.58 -11.52
CA GLY A 77 -35.79 -58.52 -12.30
C GLY A 77 -34.49 -57.98 -12.93
N SER A 78 -33.35 -58.14 -12.26
CA SER A 78 -31.98 -58.18 -12.84
C SER A 78 -31.69 -59.61 -13.39
N PRO A 79 -30.67 -59.93 -14.25
CA PRO A 79 -29.24 -59.55 -14.08
C PRO A 79 -28.29 -59.40 -15.32
N GLU A 80 -27.16 -58.72 -15.08
CA GLU A 80 -25.73 -59.08 -15.33
C GLU A 80 -25.22 -59.81 -16.62
N GLN A 81 -24.15 -59.24 -17.23
CA GLN A 81 -22.92 -59.86 -17.84
C GLN A 81 -22.29 -58.86 -18.87
N THR A 82 -21.07 -58.27 -18.74
CA THR A 82 -19.66 -58.74 -18.69
C THR A 82 -18.97 -59.02 -20.04
N SER A 83 -17.99 -58.17 -20.42
CA SER A 83 -16.71 -58.41 -21.16
C SER A 83 -16.30 -57.17 -21.99
N ASP A 84 -15.04 -56.90 -22.39
CA ASP A 84 -13.69 -57.06 -21.82
C ASP A 84 -12.71 -56.24 -22.71
N GLU A 85 -11.65 -55.64 -22.14
CA GLU A 85 -10.37 -55.18 -22.77
C GLU A 85 -10.46 -54.15 -23.96
N GLU A 86 -9.46 -53.32 -24.31
CA GLU A 86 -8.01 -53.26 -24.01
C GLU A 86 -7.49 -51.79 -23.98
N SER A 87 -6.17 -51.59 -23.87
CA SER A 87 -5.44 -50.34 -23.50
C SER A 87 -5.22 -49.26 -24.58
N ASP A 88 -5.01 -48.00 -24.16
CA ASP A 88 -3.83 -47.21 -24.61
C ASP A 88 -3.48 -46.00 -23.70
N ASP A 89 -2.30 -45.40 -23.89
CA ASP A 89 -1.49 -44.71 -22.87
C ASP A 89 -1.52 -43.15 -22.85
N ASN A 90 -1.59 -42.57 -21.65
CA ASN A 90 -0.99 -41.29 -21.22
C ASN A 90 -1.52 -39.91 -21.79
N PRO A 91 -1.14 -38.74 -21.22
CA PRO A 91 -2.10 -38.01 -20.37
C PRO A 91 -2.40 -36.56 -20.83
N LYS A 92 -3.60 -36.08 -20.51
CA LYS A 92 -3.95 -34.66 -20.65
C LYS A 92 -4.94 -34.24 -19.56
N SER A 93 -4.42 -33.83 -18.40
CA SER A 93 -5.24 -33.32 -17.29
C SER A 93 -5.68 -31.88 -17.58
N THR A 94 -6.78 -31.76 -18.30
CA THR A 94 -7.63 -30.56 -18.34
C THR A 94 -8.86 -30.83 -17.49
N ASP A 95 -8.90 -30.25 -16.29
CA ASP A 95 -10.08 -30.30 -15.42
C ASP A 95 -10.79 -28.95 -15.46
N GLU A 96 -11.71 -28.79 -16.41
CA GLU A 96 -12.94 -28.03 -16.17
C GLU A 96 -14.03 -29.05 -15.83
N GLU A 97 -14.77 -28.83 -14.75
CA GLU A 97 -16.11 -29.43 -14.61
C GLU A 97 -17.14 -28.33 -14.29
N THR A 98 -17.94 -28.04 -15.30
CA THR A 98 -19.30 -27.49 -15.30
C THR A 98 -20.25 -28.31 -14.39
N THR A 99 -21.47 -27.93 -14.00
CA THR A 99 -22.49 -26.93 -14.38
C THR A 99 -23.41 -26.74 -13.12
N GLU A 100 -24.55 -26.03 -13.04
CA GLU A 100 -25.57 -25.67 -14.03
C GLU A 100 -26.52 -24.52 -13.58
N ASN A 101 -26.88 -23.67 -14.55
CA ASN A 101 -28.15 -22.93 -14.78
C ASN A 101 -29.02 -22.37 -13.62
N ALA A 102 -29.41 -21.09 -13.77
CA ALA A 102 -30.73 -20.77 -14.34
C ALA A 102 -30.80 -19.33 -14.88
N GLU A 103 -31.54 -19.14 -15.97
CA GLU A 103 -31.69 -17.88 -16.73
C GLU A 103 -32.73 -16.93 -16.12
N ASN A 104 -32.62 -15.63 -16.41
CA ASN A 104 -33.77 -14.94 -16.99
C ASN A 104 -33.32 -13.76 -17.90
N THR A 105 -34.17 -13.42 -18.87
CA THR A 105 -33.88 -12.49 -19.99
C THR A 105 -34.72 -11.21 -19.90
N THR A 106 -34.68 -10.40 -20.98
CA THR A 106 -35.32 -9.08 -21.20
C THR A 106 -34.59 -7.86 -20.58
N GLY A 107 -34.50 -6.70 -21.23
CA GLY A 107 -34.87 -6.37 -22.61
C GLY A 107 -35.12 -4.87 -22.85
N ALA A 108 -34.49 -4.33 -23.90
CA ALA A 108 -34.82 -3.08 -24.62
C ALA A 108 -34.57 -1.69 -23.97
N ALA A 109 -33.67 -0.95 -24.65
CA ALA A 109 -33.85 0.39 -25.22
C ALA A 109 -34.04 1.66 -24.35
N THR A 110 -33.21 2.66 -24.66
CA THR A 110 -33.36 4.09 -24.35
C THR A 110 -34.42 4.76 -25.26
N PRO A 111 -34.97 5.95 -24.92
CA PRO A 111 -34.29 7.18 -25.36
C PRO A 111 -34.36 8.41 -24.42
N ASP A 112 -33.34 9.25 -24.62
CA ASP A 112 -33.18 10.71 -24.46
C ASP A 112 -34.39 11.62 -24.13
N SER A 113 -34.19 12.61 -23.24
CA SER A 113 -34.74 13.98 -23.39
C SER A 113 -34.25 14.98 -22.31
N SER A 114 -33.50 15.98 -22.80
CA SER A 114 -33.49 17.43 -22.45
C SER A 114 -34.17 18.01 -21.18
N GLY A 115 -33.50 19.00 -20.58
CA GLY A 115 -34.05 19.83 -19.49
C GLY A 115 -33.15 21.01 -19.09
N SER A 116 -33.03 22.03 -19.94
CA SER A 116 -32.25 23.26 -19.64
C SER A 116 -33.00 24.23 -18.71
N ILE A 117 -32.29 24.91 -17.81
CA ILE A 117 -32.73 26.20 -17.24
C ILE A 117 -31.61 27.24 -17.39
N ASN A 118 -32.00 28.40 -17.93
CA ASN A 118 -31.13 29.55 -18.19
C ASN A 118 -30.70 30.30 -16.91
N SER A 119 -29.58 31.00 -17.00
CA SER A 119 -29.46 32.36 -16.44
C SER A 119 -28.47 33.15 -17.29
N GLU A 120 -28.95 34.18 -17.97
CA GLU A 120 -28.18 35.03 -18.88
C GLU A 120 -28.19 36.48 -18.37
N LYS A 121 -27.07 37.20 -18.56
CA LYS A 121 -26.98 38.67 -18.75
C LYS A 121 -27.33 39.57 -17.52
N THR A 122 -26.80 40.79 -17.37
CA THR A 122 -25.87 41.62 -18.19
C THR A 122 -25.13 42.66 -17.33
N GLU A 123 -23.94 43.11 -17.79
CA GLU A 123 -23.42 44.52 -17.89
C GLU A 123 -23.70 45.59 -16.79
N SER A 124 -22.97 46.71 -16.63
CA SER A 124 -21.68 47.29 -17.12
C SER A 124 -21.48 48.62 -16.35
N GLY A 125 -20.29 49.28 -16.34
CA GLY A 125 -20.26 50.66 -15.77
C GLY A 125 -18.98 51.39 -15.33
N THR A 126 -17.83 51.20 -15.99
CA THR A 126 -16.71 52.16 -16.23
C THR A 126 -16.41 53.42 -15.36
N LYS A 127 -15.08 53.68 -15.17
CA LYS A 127 -14.31 54.96 -14.92
C LYS A 127 -13.96 55.30 -13.45
N LYS A 128 -12.83 55.94 -13.07
CA LYS A 128 -11.43 56.23 -13.53
C LYS A 128 -10.80 57.21 -12.45
N PRO A 129 -9.52 57.68 -12.53
CA PRO A 129 -8.24 57.18 -11.96
C PRO A 129 -7.62 58.10 -10.85
N VAL A 130 -6.25 58.17 -10.76
CA VAL A 130 -5.35 59.16 -10.05
C VAL A 130 -4.83 58.68 -8.67
N ALA A 131 -3.54 58.78 -8.26
CA ALA A 131 -2.26 59.06 -8.96
C ALA A 131 -1.00 58.65 -8.12
N THR A 132 0.16 58.61 -8.79
CA THR A 132 1.54 58.54 -8.24
C THR A 132 1.98 59.88 -7.61
N PRO A 133 3.03 59.89 -6.74
CA PRO A 133 4.06 60.91 -6.93
C PRO A 133 5.53 60.47 -6.65
N THR A 134 6.43 61.03 -7.45
CA THR A 134 7.90 61.21 -7.28
C THR A 134 8.30 62.23 -8.38
N PRO A 135 9.41 63.01 -8.32
CA PRO A 135 10.46 63.11 -7.31
C PRO A 135 10.76 64.55 -6.83
N SER A 136 11.68 64.70 -5.88
CA SER A 136 12.68 65.79 -5.86
C SER A 136 13.83 65.39 -4.92
N GLY A 137 15.05 65.88 -5.17
CA GLY A 137 16.19 65.61 -4.29
C GLY A 137 17.10 66.83 -4.13
N THR A 138 18.05 66.78 -3.20
CA THR A 138 19.36 67.48 -3.27
C THR A 138 20.30 66.98 -2.16
N LYS A 139 21.54 66.66 -2.57
CA LYS A 139 22.85 66.58 -1.86
C LYS A 139 22.89 66.70 -0.32
N GLY A 140 23.59 65.75 0.32
CA GLY A 140 24.17 65.83 1.67
C GLY A 140 25.31 64.81 1.84
N ASN A 141 26.40 65.17 2.51
CA ASN A 141 27.68 64.42 2.50
C ASN A 141 27.92 63.56 3.75
N SER A 142 28.65 62.45 3.58
CA SER A 142 29.51 61.74 4.57
C SER A 142 28.96 61.41 5.97
N GLY A 143 28.89 60.10 6.27
CA GLY A 143 28.76 59.56 7.62
C GLY A 143 28.95 58.04 7.63
N THR A 144 30.13 57.56 8.04
CA THR A 144 30.41 56.13 8.24
C THR A 144 30.13 55.75 9.68
N ASP A 145 28.97 55.14 9.95
CA ASP A 145 28.66 54.57 11.27
C ASP A 145 28.50 53.05 11.19
N ASN A 146 29.21 52.36 12.08
CA ASN A 146 29.14 50.93 12.27
C ASN A 146 27.86 50.57 13.03
N GLU A 147 26.88 49.98 12.35
CA GLU A 147 25.90 49.13 13.04
C GLU A 147 26.28 47.66 12.90
N SER A 148 26.72 47.08 14.02
CA SER A 148 26.92 45.65 14.17
C SER A 148 25.58 44.94 14.18
N GLY A 149 25.09 44.61 12.99
CA GLY A 149 23.92 43.75 12.82
C GLY A 149 24.21 42.36 13.37
N ALA A 150 23.69 42.08 14.57
CA ALA A 150 23.86 40.79 15.23
C ALA A 150 23.42 39.66 14.31
N SER A 151 24.35 38.76 13.97
CA SER A 151 24.07 37.61 13.13
C SER A 151 23.05 36.70 13.84
N LYS A 152 21.87 36.59 13.22
CA LYS A 152 20.87 35.58 13.58
C LYS A 152 21.56 34.21 13.59
N PRO A 153 21.38 33.34 14.60
CA PRO A 153 22.10 32.08 14.65
C PRO A 153 21.83 31.28 13.39
N SER A 154 22.89 30.98 12.63
CA SER A 154 22.80 30.01 11.54
C SER A 154 22.55 28.65 12.15
N ASN A 155 21.28 28.27 12.24
CA ASN A 155 20.88 26.92 12.59
C ASN A 155 21.09 26.05 11.35
N SER A 156 22.36 25.79 11.01
CA SER A 156 22.72 24.93 9.89
C SER A 156 22.17 23.54 10.15
N ALA A 157 21.11 23.17 9.42
CA ALA A 157 20.53 21.84 9.49
C ALA A 157 21.65 20.84 9.14
N LYS A 158 21.97 19.98 10.11
CA LYS A 158 23.05 19.00 9.97
C LYS A 158 22.59 17.89 9.04
N ASP A 159 23.52 17.34 8.26
CA ASP A 159 23.22 16.25 7.34
C ASP A 159 22.39 15.14 7.99
N ILE A 160 21.39 14.67 7.26
CA ILE A 160 20.60 13.49 7.62
C ILE A 160 21.12 12.27 6.85
N THR A 161 21.08 11.12 7.51
CA THR A 161 21.36 9.81 6.91
C THR A 161 20.05 9.03 6.80
N ILE A 162 19.71 8.65 5.57
CA ILE A 162 18.48 7.94 5.22
C ILE A 162 18.88 6.58 4.65
N ASN A 163 18.39 5.49 5.24
CA ASN A 163 18.54 4.15 4.70
C ASN A 163 17.27 3.76 3.94
N PHE A 164 17.42 3.35 2.68
CA PHE A 164 16.37 2.71 1.90
C PHE A 164 16.64 1.22 1.79
N VAL A 165 15.58 0.42 1.79
CA VAL A 165 15.64 -1.02 1.58
C VAL A 165 14.60 -1.49 0.58
N GLY A 166 14.87 -2.67 0.03
CA GLY A 166 13.99 -3.40 -0.87
C GLY A 166 12.67 -3.87 -0.30
N ASP A 167 12.02 -4.73 -1.08
CA ASP A 167 10.66 -5.21 -0.86
C ASP A 167 10.53 -6.06 0.42
N ILE A 168 9.50 -5.76 1.21
CA ILE A 168 9.21 -6.38 2.51
C ILE A 168 7.84 -7.03 2.49
N GLN A 169 7.78 -8.36 2.65
CA GLN A 169 6.55 -9.10 2.84
C GLN A 169 6.70 -10.14 3.96
N PHE A 170 5.70 -10.22 4.85
CA PHE A 170 5.73 -11.06 6.06
C PHE A 170 4.76 -12.26 6.00
N SER A 171 4.22 -12.59 4.82
CA SER A 171 3.24 -13.68 4.65
C SER A 171 3.89 -15.00 4.22
N GLY A 172 3.09 -16.06 4.06
CA GLY A 172 3.54 -17.37 3.58
C GLY A 172 4.67 -17.94 4.44
N LYS A 173 5.77 -18.37 3.80
CA LYS A 173 6.89 -18.99 4.51
C LYS A 173 7.59 -18.04 5.50
N VAL A 174 7.52 -16.73 5.28
CA VAL A 174 8.02 -15.74 6.23
C VAL A 174 7.16 -15.75 7.49
N ALA A 175 5.82 -15.77 7.37
CA ALA A 175 4.91 -15.82 8.53
C ALA A 175 5.21 -17.03 9.45
N GLU A 176 5.43 -18.21 8.87
CA GLU A 176 5.80 -19.42 9.63
C GLU A 176 7.09 -19.23 10.43
N LEU A 177 8.09 -18.54 9.87
CA LEU A 177 9.36 -18.27 10.56
C LEU A 177 9.20 -17.21 11.66
N LEU A 178 8.36 -16.19 11.45
CA LEU A 178 8.04 -15.19 12.47
C LEU A 178 7.31 -15.81 13.67
N ASP A 179 6.33 -16.68 13.43
CA ASP A 179 5.60 -17.38 14.51
C ASP A 179 6.49 -18.41 15.23
N LYS A 180 7.46 -19.02 14.54
CA LYS A 180 8.42 -19.97 15.14
C LYS A 180 9.57 -19.31 15.90
N ASN A 181 10.20 -18.28 15.33
CA ASN A 181 11.46 -17.72 15.80
C ASN A 181 11.30 -16.39 16.56
N GLY A 182 10.14 -15.76 16.50
CA GLY A 182 9.91 -14.39 16.99
C GLY A 182 9.78 -13.39 15.84
N TYR A 183 8.99 -12.33 16.05
CA TYR A 183 8.70 -11.34 15.02
C TYR A 183 9.89 -10.40 14.71
N ASP A 184 10.89 -10.37 15.58
CA ASP A 184 12.18 -9.70 15.42
C ASP A 184 13.19 -10.46 14.54
N TYR A 185 12.91 -11.74 14.23
CA TYR A 185 13.75 -12.59 13.37
C TYR A 185 14.22 -11.90 12.07
N PRO A 186 13.39 -11.19 11.29
CA PRO A 186 13.84 -10.54 10.03
C PRO A 186 14.98 -9.53 10.20
N PHE A 187 15.04 -8.91 11.37
CA PHE A 187 15.87 -7.75 11.65
C PHE A 187 17.09 -8.09 12.54
N ALA A 188 17.15 -9.33 13.07
CA ALA A 188 18.15 -9.78 14.03
C ALA A 188 19.62 -9.72 13.56
N LYS A 189 19.86 -9.51 12.26
CA LYS A 189 21.20 -9.43 11.65
C LYS A 189 21.60 -8.01 11.19
N LEU A 190 20.75 -7.01 11.41
CA LEU A 190 21.01 -5.61 11.03
C LEU A 190 21.92 -4.85 12.02
N GLY A 191 22.18 -5.44 13.19
CA GLY A 191 22.95 -4.80 14.26
C GLY A 191 22.30 -3.48 14.70
N ARG A 192 23.01 -2.36 14.50
CA ARG A 192 22.55 -1.00 14.82
C ARG A 192 22.27 -0.12 13.58
N LEU A 193 22.31 -0.66 12.37
CA LEU A 193 22.28 0.14 11.14
C LEU A 193 21.06 1.09 11.06
N PHE A 194 19.88 0.60 11.46
CA PHE A 194 18.62 1.38 11.51
C PHE A 194 18.35 2.03 12.87
N LYS A 195 19.37 2.13 13.73
CA LYS A 195 19.35 2.84 15.02
C LYS A 195 20.31 4.03 15.04
N ASP A 196 21.34 3.98 14.21
CA ASP A 196 22.38 5.00 14.10
C ASP A 196 22.16 5.96 12.91
N ASP A 197 21.12 5.74 12.10
CA ASP A 197 20.60 6.65 11.05
C ASP A 197 19.46 7.57 11.54
N ASP A 198 19.04 8.53 10.72
CA ASP A 198 17.93 9.44 11.03
C ASP A 198 16.57 8.92 10.54
N LEU A 199 16.57 8.13 9.46
CA LEU A 199 15.35 7.68 8.79
C LEU A 199 15.57 6.36 8.04
N THR A 200 14.76 5.34 8.31
CA THR A 200 14.73 4.11 7.48
C THR A 200 13.41 3.99 6.71
N ILE A 201 13.48 3.74 5.41
CA ILE A 201 12.35 3.63 4.48
C ILE A 201 12.42 2.27 3.76
N GLY A 202 11.28 1.61 3.55
CA GLY A 202 11.18 0.42 2.70
C GLY A 202 9.88 0.35 1.91
N ASN A 203 9.72 -0.65 1.04
CA ASN A 203 8.45 -0.94 0.38
C ASN A 203 7.71 -2.05 1.14
N LEU A 204 6.50 -1.79 1.62
CA LEU A 204 5.70 -2.79 2.33
C LEU A 204 4.74 -3.46 1.36
N GLU A 205 5.20 -4.56 0.76
CA GLU A 205 4.54 -5.27 -0.34
C GLU A 205 3.59 -6.35 0.17
N THR A 206 2.79 -6.00 1.18
CA THR A 206 1.82 -6.92 1.80
C THR A 206 0.80 -6.12 2.62
N PRO A 207 -0.49 -6.49 2.60
CA PRO A 207 -1.47 -5.88 3.50
C PRO A 207 -1.27 -6.43 4.92
N ILE A 208 -1.29 -5.51 5.88
CA ILE A 208 -1.23 -5.80 7.31
C ILE A 208 -2.65 -5.83 7.85
N THR A 209 -3.22 -7.03 7.97
CA THR A 209 -4.63 -7.20 8.39
C THR A 209 -4.85 -8.56 9.06
N LEU A 210 -5.93 -8.65 9.85
CA LEU A 210 -6.47 -9.92 10.36
C LEU A 210 -7.73 -10.38 9.60
N GLY A 211 -8.32 -9.50 8.80
CA GLY A 211 -9.54 -9.73 8.03
C GLY A 211 -9.29 -9.68 6.53
N GLY A 212 -10.21 -9.02 5.82
CA GLY A 212 -10.23 -8.82 4.38
C GLY A 212 -10.55 -10.07 3.55
N THR A 213 -10.99 -9.82 2.32
CA THR A 213 -11.28 -10.86 1.32
C THR A 213 -10.10 -10.92 0.34
N GLY A 214 -9.55 -12.12 0.13
CA GLY A 214 -8.46 -12.33 -0.81
C GLY A 214 -8.85 -11.92 -2.23
N ALA A 215 -7.94 -11.24 -2.94
CA ALA A 215 -8.09 -10.95 -4.37
C ALA A 215 -8.31 -12.25 -5.17
N VAL A 216 -9.26 -12.23 -6.10
CA VAL A 216 -9.49 -13.32 -7.06
C VAL A 216 -8.49 -13.25 -8.20
N ASP A 217 -8.32 -14.36 -8.94
CA ASP A 217 -7.54 -14.46 -10.18
C ASP A 217 -6.07 -13.99 -10.09
N LYS A 218 -5.48 -14.01 -8.89
CA LYS A 218 -4.10 -13.62 -8.64
C LYS A 218 -3.29 -14.78 -8.04
N THR A 219 -2.14 -15.10 -8.65
CA THR A 219 -1.25 -16.21 -8.24
C THR A 219 -0.73 -16.07 -6.81
N TYR A 220 -0.47 -14.84 -6.36
CA TYR A 220 0.07 -14.55 -5.03
C TYR A 220 -0.81 -13.52 -4.33
N VAL A 221 -1.49 -13.96 -3.28
CA VAL A 221 -2.41 -13.16 -2.48
C VAL A 221 -1.87 -13.13 -1.05
N TYR A 222 -1.22 -12.04 -0.67
CA TYR A 222 -0.54 -11.92 0.61
C TYR A 222 -1.46 -11.42 1.73
N LYS A 223 -1.19 -11.87 2.95
CA LYS A 223 -1.76 -11.35 4.21
C LYS A 223 -0.74 -11.47 5.33
N SER A 224 -0.40 -10.35 5.96
CA SER A 224 0.64 -10.27 6.98
C SER A 224 0.09 -9.82 8.33
N SER A 225 0.60 -10.41 9.42
CA SER A 225 0.09 -10.13 10.77
C SER A 225 0.51 -8.74 11.27
N PRO A 226 -0.38 -7.96 11.92
CA PRO A 226 -0.03 -6.69 12.58
C PRO A 226 1.08 -6.78 13.63
N LYS A 227 1.38 -7.98 14.16
CA LYS A 227 2.54 -8.22 15.04
C LYS A 227 3.88 -7.87 14.36
N ALA A 228 3.99 -7.99 13.03
CA ALA A 228 5.21 -7.67 12.31
C ALA A 228 5.59 -6.18 12.38
N LEU A 229 4.60 -5.29 12.50
CA LEU A 229 4.85 -3.85 12.61
C LEU A 229 5.43 -3.44 13.97
N GLU A 230 5.13 -4.16 15.06
CA GLU A 230 5.80 -3.94 16.36
C GLU A 230 7.31 -4.17 16.23
N ALA A 231 7.70 -5.27 15.58
CA ALA A 231 9.11 -5.61 15.33
C ALA A 231 9.78 -4.68 14.30
N MET A 232 9.06 -4.30 13.23
CA MET A 232 9.56 -3.39 12.19
C MET A 232 9.84 -1.98 12.76
N ALA A 233 8.91 -1.41 13.52
CA ALA A 233 9.14 -0.18 14.27
C ALA A 233 10.28 -0.33 15.30
N SER A 234 10.33 -1.47 16.01
CA SER A 234 11.41 -1.76 16.97
C SER A 234 12.78 -1.96 16.33
N ALA A 235 12.86 -2.37 15.06
CA ALA A 235 14.10 -2.44 14.29
C ALA A 235 14.61 -1.05 13.90
N GLY A 236 13.71 -0.12 13.57
CA GLY A 236 14.07 1.26 13.21
C GLY A 236 13.33 1.86 12.03
N PHE A 237 12.44 1.11 11.37
CA PHE A 237 11.67 1.61 10.24
C PHE A 237 10.84 2.85 10.61
N ASP A 238 10.85 3.84 9.73
CA ASP A 238 10.17 5.11 9.92
C ASP A 238 9.01 5.33 8.98
N ALA A 239 9.18 4.90 7.73
CA ALA A 239 8.17 5.05 6.70
C ALA A 239 8.15 3.85 5.75
N VAL A 240 7.02 3.64 5.11
CA VAL A 240 6.85 2.64 4.04
C VAL A 240 6.17 3.23 2.81
N ASN A 241 6.60 2.79 1.64
CA ASN A 241 5.76 2.88 0.45
C ASN A 241 4.67 1.80 0.50
N LEU A 242 3.44 2.19 0.14
CA LEU A 242 2.30 1.30 -0.05
C LEU A 242 1.80 1.29 -1.50
N ALA A 243 2.35 2.14 -2.39
CA ALA A 243 2.03 2.06 -3.81
C ALA A 243 2.75 0.85 -4.42
N ASN A 244 2.10 -0.31 -4.39
CA ASN A 244 2.57 -1.55 -5.00
C ASN A 244 1.40 -2.43 -5.44
N ASN A 245 1.71 -3.52 -6.14
CA ASN A 245 0.73 -4.46 -6.70
C ASN A 245 0.13 -5.42 -5.66
N HIS A 246 0.50 -5.34 -4.37
CA HIS A 246 0.07 -6.27 -3.32
C HIS A 246 -0.75 -5.65 -2.18
N ILE A 247 -0.74 -4.32 -2.02
CA ILE A 247 -1.42 -3.65 -0.89
C ILE A 247 -2.93 -3.90 -0.78
N LEU A 248 -3.59 -4.23 -1.90
CA LEU A 248 -5.02 -4.53 -1.97
C LEU A 248 -5.33 -6.03 -2.10
N ASP A 249 -4.36 -6.92 -1.83
CA ASP A 249 -4.54 -8.38 -1.86
C ASP A 249 -5.64 -8.90 -0.93
N GLN A 250 -6.01 -8.13 0.10
CA GLN A 250 -7.12 -8.43 1.01
C GLN A 250 -8.27 -7.41 0.87
N GLY A 251 -8.39 -6.83 -0.33
CA GLY A 251 -9.35 -5.78 -0.68
C GLY A 251 -9.13 -4.46 0.06
N VAL A 252 -10.11 -3.56 -0.08
CA VAL A 252 -10.10 -2.24 0.59
C VAL A 252 -10.09 -2.38 2.11
N GLU A 253 -10.70 -3.44 2.68
CA GLU A 253 -10.60 -3.74 4.11
C GLU A 253 -9.15 -3.96 4.55
N GLY A 254 -8.38 -4.76 3.81
CA GLY A 254 -6.96 -4.97 4.06
C GLY A 254 -6.13 -3.68 3.99
N LEU A 255 -6.43 -2.79 3.05
CA LEU A 255 -5.82 -1.46 2.96
C LEU A 255 -6.17 -0.61 4.20
N VAL A 256 -7.45 -0.51 4.58
CA VAL A 256 -7.92 0.24 5.76
C VAL A 256 -7.25 -0.23 7.05
N ASP A 257 -7.16 -1.55 7.24
CA ASP A 257 -6.46 -2.18 8.35
C ASP A 257 -4.97 -1.80 8.33
N THR A 258 -4.32 -1.89 7.17
CA THR A 258 -2.90 -1.56 7.00
C THR A 258 -2.60 -0.12 7.40
N LEU A 259 -3.39 0.84 6.89
CA LEU A 259 -3.30 2.27 7.26
C LEU A 259 -3.50 2.48 8.77
N THR A 260 -4.45 1.75 9.36
CA THR A 260 -4.76 1.80 10.80
C THR A 260 -3.60 1.29 11.66
N TYR A 261 -3.03 0.12 11.34
CA TYR A 261 -1.93 -0.45 12.11
C TYR A 261 -0.62 0.31 11.92
N LEU A 262 -0.30 0.81 10.71
CA LEU A 262 0.88 1.66 10.50
C LEU A 262 0.83 2.91 11.38
N LYS A 263 -0.35 3.54 11.48
CA LYS A 263 -0.61 4.65 12.39
C LYS A 263 -0.49 4.25 13.87
N GLU A 264 -0.97 3.06 14.28
CA GLU A 264 -0.84 2.55 15.65
C GLU A 264 0.64 2.35 16.07
N TYR A 265 1.48 1.85 15.18
CA TYR A 265 2.92 1.66 15.42
C TYR A 265 3.78 2.90 15.08
N GLY A 266 3.16 4.00 14.63
CA GLY A 266 3.83 5.26 14.33
C GLY A 266 4.73 5.24 13.08
N ILE A 267 4.54 4.26 12.20
CA ILE A 267 5.24 4.15 10.91
C ILE A 267 4.47 5.02 9.90
N ALA A 268 5.17 5.94 9.24
CA ALA A 268 4.59 6.79 8.21
C ALA A 268 4.32 5.97 6.93
N HIS A 269 3.38 6.42 6.10
CA HIS A 269 3.08 5.75 4.83
C HIS A 269 2.78 6.76 3.71
N THR A 270 2.98 6.34 2.48
CA THR A 270 2.61 7.08 1.26
C THR A 270 2.21 6.10 0.15
N GLY A 271 1.57 6.61 -0.91
CA GLY A 271 1.28 5.84 -2.11
C GLY A 271 0.00 5.01 -2.10
N ALA A 272 -0.70 4.95 -0.96
CA ALA A 272 -2.06 4.44 -0.88
C ALA A 272 -2.86 5.21 0.18
N GLY A 273 -4.18 5.32 0.00
CA GLY A 273 -5.07 6.10 0.87
C GLY A 273 -6.55 5.82 0.62
N MET A 274 -7.44 6.49 1.38
CA MET A 274 -8.90 6.29 1.29
C MET A 274 -9.55 6.95 0.07
N ASN A 275 -8.82 7.77 -0.65
CA ASN A 275 -9.24 8.55 -1.80
C ASN A 275 -7.99 8.97 -2.61
N ARG A 276 -8.20 9.61 -3.77
CA ARG A 276 -7.10 10.08 -4.62
C ARG A 276 -6.17 11.06 -3.91
N ASP A 277 -6.73 12.03 -3.19
CA ASP A 277 -5.92 13.09 -2.56
C ASP A 277 -5.02 12.54 -1.46
N GLU A 278 -5.50 11.57 -0.67
CA GLU A 278 -4.70 10.86 0.34
C GLU A 278 -3.61 9.97 -0.28
N ALA A 279 -3.94 9.22 -1.34
CA ALA A 279 -2.97 8.30 -1.94
C ALA A 279 -1.78 9.04 -2.56
N TYR A 280 -2.03 10.18 -3.21
CA TYR A 280 -0.99 11.04 -3.80
C TYR A 280 -0.37 12.02 -2.78
N ALA A 281 -0.81 12.04 -1.52
CA ALA A 281 -0.27 12.94 -0.52
C ALA A 281 1.14 12.50 -0.06
N PRO A 282 2.09 13.46 0.10
CA PRO A 282 3.37 13.17 0.72
C PRO A 282 3.24 12.89 2.22
N ALA A 283 3.95 11.87 2.69
CA ALA A 283 4.27 11.74 4.11
C ALA A 283 5.31 12.79 4.51
N TYR A 284 4.91 13.77 5.32
CA TYR A 284 5.83 14.77 5.86
C TYR A 284 6.48 14.29 7.16
N LEU A 285 7.81 14.18 7.14
CA LEU A 285 8.65 13.89 8.30
C LEU A 285 9.58 15.08 8.58
N GLU A 286 10.13 15.15 9.79
CA GLU A 286 11.17 16.13 10.12
C GLU A 286 12.32 15.44 10.87
N ARG A 287 13.56 15.73 10.46
CA ARG A 287 14.79 15.20 11.07
C ARG A 287 15.85 16.30 11.09
N LYS A 288 16.47 16.55 12.25
CA LYS A 288 17.51 17.60 12.44
C LYS A 288 17.13 19.00 11.92
N GLY A 289 15.83 19.34 11.94
CA GLY A 289 15.29 20.60 11.43
C GLY A 289 15.07 20.66 9.91
N MET A 290 15.33 19.57 9.18
CA MET A 290 15.00 19.41 7.76
C MET A 290 13.63 18.74 7.62
N LYS A 291 12.73 19.36 6.86
CA LYS A 291 11.41 18.82 6.51
C LYS A 291 11.50 18.00 5.23
N ILE A 292 11.09 16.74 5.33
CA ILE A 292 11.20 15.74 4.27
C ILE A 292 9.78 15.43 3.77
N ALA A 293 9.58 15.44 2.45
CA ALA A 293 8.38 14.90 1.81
C ALA A 293 8.71 13.57 1.15
N LEU A 294 8.03 12.50 1.58
CA LEU A 294 8.13 11.18 0.96
C LEU A 294 6.85 10.89 0.17
N LEU A 295 6.98 10.65 -1.13
CA LEU A 295 5.90 10.26 -2.04
C LEU A 295 6.08 8.82 -2.54
N GLY A 296 4.98 8.14 -2.84
CA GLY A 296 4.96 6.76 -3.30
C GLY A 296 4.09 6.61 -4.55
N PHE A 297 4.58 5.96 -5.60
CA PHE A 297 3.81 5.71 -6.83
C PHE A 297 4.03 4.30 -7.38
N SER A 298 3.01 3.73 -8.02
CA SER A 298 3.10 2.42 -8.68
C SER A 298 2.83 2.52 -10.17
N ARG A 299 3.62 1.79 -10.97
CA ARG A 299 3.31 1.44 -12.36
C ARG A 299 2.96 -0.05 -12.52
N VAL A 300 2.64 -0.71 -11.41
CA VAL A 300 2.19 -2.10 -11.35
C VAL A 300 0.95 -2.15 -10.46
N VAL A 301 -0.22 -2.08 -11.09
CA VAL A 301 -1.52 -2.10 -10.42
C VAL A 301 -2.37 -3.17 -11.12
N PRO A 302 -2.67 -4.32 -10.49
CA PRO A 302 -3.30 -5.47 -11.14
C PRO A 302 -4.63 -5.16 -11.84
N GLU A 303 -5.46 -4.32 -11.22
CA GLU A 303 -6.75 -3.91 -11.78
C GLU A 303 -6.92 -2.39 -11.75
N THR A 304 -7.66 -1.83 -12.72
CA THR A 304 -8.08 -0.42 -12.70
C THR A 304 -8.88 -0.07 -11.43
N SER A 305 -9.61 -1.03 -10.87
CA SER A 305 -10.37 -0.97 -9.62
C SER A 305 -9.50 -0.74 -8.36
N TRP A 306 -8.17 -0.93 -8.45
CA TRP A 306 -7.22 -0.74 -7.35
C TRP A 306 -6.56 0.66 -7.33
N LYS A 307 -6.72 1.47 -8.39
CA LYS A 307 -6.22 2.85 -8.47
C LYS A 307 -7.00 3.81 -7.55
N ALA A 308 -6.34 4.77 -6.90
CA ALA A 308 -7.03 5.80 -6.11
C ALA A 308 -7.62 6.89 -7.01
N GLU A 309 -8.94 7.05 -6.99
CA GLU A 309 -9.68 7.93 -7.92
C GLU A 309 -10.92 8.54 -7.26
N GLY A 310 -11.04 9.87 -7.28
CA GLY A 310 -12.08 10.56 -6.52
C GLY A 310 -12.08 10.10 -5.07
N ASN A 311 -13.23 9.62 -4.58
CA ASN A 311 -13.42 9.08 -3.23
C ASN A 311 -13.13 7.56 -3.10
N ARG A 312 -12.56 6.92 -4.13
CA ARG A 312 -12.20 5.50 -4.12
C ARG A 312 -10.83 5.29 -3.47
N ALA A 313 -10.80 4.45 -2.44
CA ALA A 313 -9.56 4.01 -1.80
C ALA A 313 -8.70 3.19 -2.77
N GLY A 314 -7.38 3.33 -2.67
CA GLY A 314 -6.45 2.55 -3.50
C GLY A 314 -5.06 3.14 -3.60
N VAL A 315 -4.36 2.77 -4.68
CA VAL A 315 -2.95 3.08 -4.95
C VAL A 315 -2.81 4.36 -5.79
N ALA A 316 -1.82 5.19 -5.44
CA ALA A 316 -1.34 6.26 -6.31
C ALA A 316 -0.53 5.67 -7.46
N GLU A 317 -1.02 5.84 -8.67
CA GLU A 317 -0.42 5.28 -9.88
C GLU A 317 0.33 6.32 -10.71
N ALA A 318 1.24 5.83 -11.55
CA ALA A 318 2.05 6.62 -12.47
C ALA A 318 2.11 5.99 -13.88
N TYR A 319 1.02 5.35 -14.35
CA TYR A 319 0.89 5.05 -15.78
C TYR A 319 0.72 6.35 -16.57
N ASP A 320 -0.13 7.26 -16.06
CA ASP A 320 -0.10 8.68 -16.36
C ASP A 320 0.67 9.41 -15.24
N SER A 321 1.77 10.07 -15.59
CA SER A 321 2.60 10.78 -14.61
C SER A 321 2.03 12.12 -14.18
N THR A 322 0.99 12.65 -14.83
CA THR A 322 0.41 13.97 -14.57
C THR A 322 0.03 14.16 -13.08
N GLY A 323 -0.56 13.13 -12.47
CA GLY A 323 -0.90 13.14 -11.04
C GLY A 323 0.33 13.14 -10.13
N ALA A 324 1.31 12.29 -10.43
CA ALA A 324 2.54 12.15 -9.65
C ALA A 324 3.43 13.39 -9.74
N VAL A 325 3.68 13.90 -10.95
CA VAL A 325 4.43 15.14 -11.22
C VAL A 325 3.81 16.33 -10.46
N LYS A 326 2.49 16.50 -10.52
CA LYS A 326 1.80 17.55 -9.76
C LYS A 326 1.98 17.41 -8.25
N ALA A 327 1.90 16.18 -7.71
CA ALA A 327 2.10 15.92 -6.29
C ALA A 327 3.53 16.25 -5.83
N ILE A 328 4.54 15.88 -6.63
CA ILE A 328 5.96 16.20 -6.40
C ILE A 328 6.18 17.72 -6.42
N GLN A 329 5.65 18.43 -7.42
CA GLN A 329 5.73 19.89 -7.52
C GLN A 329 5.08 20.60 -6.31
N GLU A 330 3.94 20.10 -5.83
CA GLU A 330 3.28 20.62 -4.62
C GLU A 330 4.02 20.29 -3.33
N ALA A 331 4.72 19.16 -3.26
CA ALA A 331 5.57 18.78 -2.13
C ALA A 331 6.85 19.62 -2.08
N ARG A 332 7.49 19.88 -3.22
CA ARG A 332 8.73 20.67 -3.35
C ARG A 332 8.58 22.10 -2.85
N LYS A 333 7.38 22.69 -2.96
CA LYS A 333 7.02 24.01 -2.40
C LYS A 333 6.96 24.03 -0.86
N LYS A 334 6.93 22.87 -0.20
CA LYS A 334 6.56 22.69 1.21
C LYS A 334 7.58 21.91 2.02
N ALA A 335 8.63 21.36 1.40
CA ALA A 335 9.67 20.56 2.03
C ALA A 335 11.07 21.00 1.57
N ASP A 336 12.07 20.67 2.37
CA ASP A 336 13.48 20.94 2.09
C ASP A 336 14.09 19.81 1.24
N LEU A 337 13.67 18.57 1.47
CA LEU A 337 14.04 17.38 0.73
C LEU A 337 12.78 16.64 0.23
N VAL A 338 12.73 16.29 -1.06
CA VAL A 338 11.66 15.51 -1.68
C VAL A 338 12.19 14.16 -2.14
N ILE A 339 11.55 13.09 -1.69
CA ILE A 339 11.93 11.70 -1.95
C ILE A 339 10.75 11.02 -2.63
N VAL A 340 10.99 10.32 -3.73
CA VAL A 340 10.00 9.48 -4.40
C VAL A 340 10.42 8.02 -4.29
N VAL A 341 9.52 7.17 -3.80
CA VAL A 341 9.65 5.71 -3.89
C VAL A 341 8.70 5.21 -4.97
N ALA A 342 9.17 4.33 -5.85
CA ALA A 342 8.40 3.87 -7.00
C ALA A 342 8.41 2.34 -7.15
N HIS A 343 7.26 1.77 -7.50
CA HIS A 343 7.08 0.32 -7.71
C HIS A 343 6.78 0.05 -9.18
N TRP A 344 7.77 -0.46 -9.94
CA TRP A 344 7.78 -0.35 -11.40
C TRP A 344 8.71 -1.33 -12.11
N GLY A 345 8.72 -1.32 -13.44
CA GLY A 345 9.58 -2.21 -14.24
C GLY A 345 8.97 -3.61 -14.40
N GLU A 346 9.83 -4.60 -14.62
CA GLU A 346 9.45 -5.98 -14.93
C GLU A 346 10.13 -6.95 -13.94
N GLU A 347 9.38 -7.95 -13.45
CA GLU A 347 9.92 -8.96 -12.52
C GLU A 347 11.18 -9.64 -13.08
N ARG A 348 12.23 -9.72 -12.25
CA ARG A 348 13.51 -10.39 -12.51
C ARG A 348 14.36 -9.77 -13.63
N VAL A 349 14.01 -8.60 -14.14
CA VAL A 349 14.81 -7.86 -15.14
C VAL A 349 15.77 -6.88 -14.45
N SER A 350 17.08 -7.09 -14.60
CA SER A 350 18.13 -6.27 -13.94
C SER A 350 18.49 -4.96 -14.66
N THR A 351 17.90 -4.71 -15.82
CA THR A 351 18.05 -3.46 -16.58
C THR A 351 16.74 -2.67 -16.50
N PRO A 352 16.76 -1.37 -16.15
CA PRO A 352 15.54 -0.57 -16.14
C PRO A 352 14.96 -0.42 -17.55
N ASN A 353 13.64 -0.51 -17.69
CA ASN A 353 12.96 -0.27 -18.96
C ASN A 353 12.73 1.24 -19.22
N SER A 354 12.32 1.58 -20.45
CA SER A 354 12.17 2.97 -20.90
C SER A 354 11.19 3.80 -20.05
N ASP A 355 10.15 3.18 -19.52
CA ASP A 355 9.18 3.85 -18.65
C ASP A 355 9.74 4.11 -17.25
N GLN A 356 10.58 3.23 -16.69
CA GLN A 356 11.27 3.50 -15.44
C GLN A 356 12.18 4.74 -15.59
N THR A 357 13.02 4.79 -16.63
CA THR A 357 13.91 5.93 -16.88
C THR A 357 13.14 7.21 -17.15
N ARG A 358 12.11 7.16 -18.00
CA ARG A 358 11.25 8.32 -18.29
C ARG A 358 10.59 8.86 -17.02
N LEU A 359 9.95 8.01 -16.21
CA LEU A 359 9.28 8.43 -14.98
C LEU A 359 10.28 8.97 -13.94
N ALA A 360 11.44 8.33 -13.78
CA ALA A 360 12.46 8.79 -12.85
C ALA A 360 13.00 10.18 -13.22
N HIS A 361 13.23 10.44 -14.52
CA HIS A 361 13.62 11.76 -15.03
C HIS A 361 12.50 12.80 -14.84
N GLU A 362 11.24 12.45 -15.17
CA GLU A 362 10.07 13.30 -14.94
C GLU A 362 9.89 13.66 -13.46
N PHE A 363 10.19 12.73 -12.54
CA PHE A 363 10.11 12.96 -11.09
C PHE A 363 11.22 13.89 -10.59
N VAL A 364 12.46 13.73 -11.06
CA VAL A 364 13.56 14.67 -10.75
C VAL A 364 13.24 16.07 -11.30
N ASP A 365 12.76 16.16 -12.54
CA ASP A 365 12.38 17.44 -13.17
C ASP A 365 11.16 18.10 -12.51
N ALA A 366 10.28 17.32 -11.89
CA ALA A 366 9.19 17.81 -11.05
C ALA A 366 9.67 18.35 -9.68
N GLY A 367 10.91 18.06 -9.29
CA GLY A 367 11.55 18.52 -8.06
C GLY A 367 11.87 17.44 -7.03
N ALA A 368 11.90 16.16 -7.40
CA ALA A 368 12.43 15.11 -6.52
C ALA A 368 13.96 15.21 -6.39
N ASP A 369 14.46 15.09 -5.16
CA ASP A 369 15.89 15.11 -4.85
C ASP A 369 16.50 13.69 -4.84
N LEU A 370 15.67 12.68 -4.58
CA LEU A 370 16.00 11.25 -4.63
C LEU A 370 14.82 10.48 -5.23
N VAL A 371 15.12 9.50 -6.08
CA VAL A 371 14.15 8.53 -6.60
C VAL A 371 14.64 7.11 -6.31
N VAL A 372 13.82 6.27 -5.69
CA VAL A 372 14.20 4.92 -5.25
C VAL A 372 13.14 3.90 -5.66
N GLY A 373 13.54 2.91 -6.46
CA GLY A 373 12.65 1.90 -7.03
C GLY A 373 12.62 0.57 -6.27
N GLY A 374 11.54 -0.17 -6.48
CA GLY A 374 11.32 -1.59 -6.15
C GLY A 374 10.39 -2.24 -7.18
N HIS A 375 9.95 -3.49 -6.93
CA HIS A 375 9.19 -4.41 -7.80
C HIS A 375 9.97 -5.45 -8.63
N PRO A 376 11.09 -5.18 -9.33
CA PRO A 376 11.77 -6.20 -10.12
C PRO A 376 12.28 -7.39 -9.29
N HIS A 377 12.24 -7.33 -7.96
CA HIS A 377 12.76 -8.30 -7.00
C HIS A 377 14.28 -8.59 -7.13
N VAL A 378 14.96 -7.90 -8.05
CA VAL A 378 16.40 -7.92 -8.30
C VAL A 378 16.95 -6.50 -8.25
N LEU A 379 18.23 -6.35 -7.95
CA LEU A 379 18.92 -5.06 -8.02
C LEU A 379 18.97 -4.54 -9.48
N GLN A 380 18.71 -3.25 -9.64
CA GLN A 380 18.99 -2.48 -10.86
C GLN A 380 19.93 -1.31 -10.50
N GLY A 381 20.54 -0.68 -11.50
CA GLY A 381 21.60 0.31 -11.30
C GLY A 381 21.20 1.61 -10.60
N LEU A 382 22.24 2.38 -10.26
CA LEU A 382 22.14 3.81 -9.97
C LEU A 382 22.34 4.64 -11.24
N GLU A 383 21.68 5.78 -11.30
CA GLU A 383 21.95 6.87 -12.24
C GLU A 383 22.11 8.19 -11.48
N TYR A 384 23.02 9.05 -11.95
CA TYR A 384 23.17 10.42 -11.46
C TYR A 384 22.65 11.41 -12.50
N TYR A 385 21.40 11.82 -12.35
CA TYR A 385 20.67 12.64 -13.32
C TYR A 385 20.48 14.07 -12.78
N LYS A 386 20.96 15.07 -13.54
CA LYS A 386 20.85 16.51 -13.19
C LYS A 386 21.28 16.86 -11.75
N GLY A 387 22.26 16.14 -11.21
CA GLY A 387 22.76 16.35 -9.84
C GLY A 387 22.00 15.59 -8.74
N LYS A 388 21.05 14.71 -9.10
CA LYS A 388 20.21 13.92 -8.19
C LYS A 388 20.40 12.42 -8.45
N TRP A 389 20.20 11.61 -7.41
CA TRP A 389 20.37 10.15 -7.50
C TRP A 389 19.05 9.44 -7.77
N ILE A 390 19.10 8.52 -8.73
CA ILE A 390 18.04 7.58 -9.05
C ILE A 390 18.59 6.17 -8.75
N ALA A 391 17.90 5.40 -7.93
CA ALA A 391 18.12 3.96 -7.74
C ALA A 391 16.95 3.22 -8.39
N TYR A 392 17.20 2.42 -9.44
CA TYR A 392 16.10 1.89 -10.26
C TYR A 392 15.35 0.71 -9.62
N SER A 393 16.05 -0.13 -8.85
CA SER A 393 15.45 -1.19 -8.04
C SER A 393 16.38 -1.56 -6.89
N THR A 394 15.80 -1.62 -5.70
CA THR A 394 16.46 -2.01 -4.45
C THR A 394 16.42 -3.52 -4.19
N GLY A 395 15.69 -4.30 -5.01
CA GLY A 395 15.54 -5.75 -4.86
C GLY A 395 14.62 -6.15 -3.69
N ASN A 396 14.70 -7.40 -3.26
CA ASN A 396 14.01 -7.87 -2.04
C ASN A 396 14.78 -7.49 -0.77
N PHE A 397 14.13 -7.28 0.37
CA PHE A 397 14.83 -7.16 1.66
C PHE A 397 14.40 -8.21 2.67
N ILE A 398 13.10 -8.29 2.97
CA ILE A 398 12.50 -9.35 3.80
C ILE A 398 11.48 -10.07 2.93
N PHE A 399 11.84 -11.22 2.36
CA PHE A 399 10.99 -11.89 1.39
C PHE A 399 11.07 -13.42 1.50
N SER A 400 10.17 -14.11 0.80
CA SER A 400 10.27 -15.56 0.61
C SER A 400 11.41 -15.88 -0.36
N ARG A 401 12.15 -16.98 -0.16
CA ARG A 401 13.25 -17.36 -1.05
C ARG A 401 12.70 -17.93 -2.36
N SER A 402 12.94 -17.22 -3.47
CA SER A 402 12.66 -17.70 -4.83
C SER A 402 13.68 -18.77 -5.28
N THR A 403 13.38 -19.49 -6.37
CA THR A 403 14.35 -20.31 -7.10
C THR A 403 15.30 -19.49 -7.98
N THR A 404 15.01 -18.22 -8.23
CA THR A 404 15.88 -17.28 -8.98
C THR A 404 16.95 -16.67 -8.06
N GLU A 405 18.22 -17.02 -8.24
CA GLU A 405 19.31 -16.59 -7.33
C GLU A 405 19.54 -15.07 -7.33
N GLU A 406 19.30 -14.39 -8.46
CA GLU A 406 19.41 -12.93 -8.59
C GLU A 406 18.52 -12.19 -7.58
N THR A 407 17.39 -12.79 -7.20
CA THR A 407 16.42 -12.20 -6.25
C THR A 407 16.85 -12.30 -4.79
N TRP A 408 17.94 -13.03 -4.50
CA TRP A 408 18.55 -13.11 -3.20
C TRP A 408 19.56 -11.97 -2.98
N LYS A 409 19.96 -11.26 -4.02
CA LYS A 409 20.92 -10.14 -3.93
C LYS A 409 20.19 -8.84 -3.60
N THR A 410 20.66 -8.11 -2.60
CA THR A 410 20.05 -6.84 -2.16
C THR A 410 21.07 -5.90 -1.53
N ALA A 411 20.65 -4.71 -1.16
CA ALA A 411 21.46 -3.78 -0.41
C ALA A 411 20.61 -2.85 0.47
N VAL A 412 21.25 -2.26 1.47
CA VAL A 412 20.76 -1.00 2.05
C VAL A 412 21.35 0.13 1.22
N PHE A 413 20.48 0.96 0.65
CA PHE A 413 20.85 2.14 -0.13
C PHE A 413 20.84 3.32 0.84
N GLN A 414 22.02 3.76 1.26
CA GLN A 414 22.19 4.82 2.24
C GLN A 414 22.44 6.16 1.55
N ALA A 415 21.46 7.06 1.62
CA ALA A 415 21.64 8.45 1.23
C ALA A 415 22.13 9.28 2.43
N ARG A 416 23.08 10.19 2.20
CA ARG A 416 23.40 11.26 3.15
C ARG A 416 23.16 12.61 2.47
N CYS A 417 22.21 13.38 3.00
CA CYS A 417 21.73 14.61 2.40
C CYS A 417 21.99 15.82 3.32
N SER A 418 22.55 16.89 2.75
CA SER A 418 22.80 18.18 3.39
C SER A 418 21.58 19.12 3.31
N SER A 419 21.65 20.26 4.02
CA SER A 419 20.56 21.25 4.14
C SER A 419 20.07 21.86 2.82
N ASP A 420 20.86 21.78 1.76
CA ASP A 420 20.59 22.23 0.39
C ASP A 420 20.02 21.12 -0.52
N ALA A 421 19.69 19.96 0.05
CA ALA A 421 19.24 18.76 -0.65
C ALA A 421 20.22 18.24 -1.72
N ALA A 422 21.51 18.52 -1.58
CA ALA A 422 22.54 17.70 -2.19
C ALA A 422 22.65 16.38 -1.41
N CYS A 423 22.70 15.26 -2.11
CA CYS A 423 22.78 13.93 -1.50
C CYS A 423 23.95 13.13 -2.09
N SER A 424 24.68 12.43 -1.23
CA SER A 424 25.56 11.33 -1.61
C SER A 424 24.81 10.00 -1.45
N MET A 425 25.18 8.99 -2.23
CA MET A 425 24.60 7.64 -2.17
C MET A 425 25.67 6.61 -1.85
N LYS A 426 25.34 5.62 -1.02
CA LYS A 426 26.21 4.51 -0.63
C LYS A 426 25.42 3.20 -0.68
N ILE A 427 26.00 2.17 -1.28
CA ILE A 427 25.47 0.82 -1.28
C ILE A 427 26.12 0.03 -0.13
N ILE A 428 25.29 -0.60 0.71
CA ILE A 428 25.74 -1.54 1.74
C ILE A 428 25.21 -2.93 1.35
N PRO A 429 26.06 -3.84 0.81
CA PRO A 429 25.67 -5.16 0.35
C PRO A 429 25.00 -6.07 1.39
N TYR A 430 23.90 -6.73 1.00
CA TYR A 430 23.14 -7.70 1.79
C TYR A 430 22.63 -8.87 0.93
N GLU A 431 22.32 -10.00 1.56
CA GLU A 431 21.55 -11.10 0.98
C GLU A 431 20.12 -11.08 1.57
N ALA A 432 19.11 -11.17 0.71
CA ALA A 432 17.73 -11.44 1.06
C ALA A 432 17.58 -12.95 1.33
N GLY A 433 18.00 -13.37 2.53
CA GLY A 433 17.73 -14.70 3.05
C GLY A 433 16.25 -14.93 3.29
N LEU A 434 15.87 -16.17 3.61
CA LEU A 434 14.46 -16.55 3.81
C LEU A 434 13.85 -15.79 5.01
N GLY A 435 13.11 -14.72 4.73
CA GLY A 435 12.53 -13.83 5.73
C GLY A 435 13.54 -13.06 6.59
N GLN A 436 14.80 -12.92 6.18
CA GLN A 436 15.86 -12.25 6.98
C GLN A 436 16.94 -11.63 6.08
N ALA A 437 17.28 -10.36 6.31
CA ALA A 437 18.36 -9.67 5.62
C ALA A 437 19.72 -10.01 6.28
N LEU A 438 20.67 -10.55 5.50
CA LEU A 438 21.99 -10.97 5.96
C LEU A 438 23.08 -10.04 5.42
N PRO A 439 23.95 -9.42 6.25
CA PRO A 439 25.00 -8.53 5.75
C PRO A 439 26.06 -9.31 4.95
N MET A 440 26.40 -8.81 3.75
CA MET A 440 27.52 -9.35 2.98
C MET A 440 28.84 -8.69 3.41
N ILE A 441 29.85 -9.51 3.69
CA ILE A 441 31.20 -9.11 4.11
C ILE A 441 32.25 -9.57 3.10
N ASP A 442 33.45 -9.01 3.21
CA ASP A 442 34.66 -9.42 2.45
C ASP A 442 34.40 -9.60 0.94
N GLU A 443 34.71 -10.77 0.37
CA GLU A 443 34.57 -11.00 -1.07
C GLU A 443 33.12 -10.91 -1.56
N ALA A 444 32.14 -11.34 -0.75
CA ALA A 444 30.72 -11.23 -1.14
C ALA A 444 30.28 -9.77 -1.27
N ASN A 445 30.78 -8.90 -0.38
CA ASN A 445 30.54 -7.45 -0.44
C ASN A 445 31.13 -6.86 -1.73
N LYS A 446 32.42 -7.15 -2.00
CA LYS A 446 33.14 -6.71 -3.19
C LYS A 446 32.45 -7.16 -4.49
N LEU A 447 32.08 -8.43 -4.61
CA LEU A 447 31.41 -8.97 -5.78
C LEU A 447 30.05 -8.30 -6.06
N LEU A 448 29.31 -7.91 -5.01
CA LEU A 448 28.07 -7.16 -5.20
C LEU A 448 28.33 -5.72 -5.64
N LEU A 449 29.33 -5.03 -5.09
CA LEU A 449 29.72 -3.68 -5.55
C LEU A 449 30.20 -3.70 -7.01
N GLU A 450 30.97 -4.72 -7.42
CA GLU A 450 31.33 -4.93 -8.83
C GLU A 450 30.10 -5.20 -9.71
N GLN A 451 29.08 -5.91 -9.21
CA GLN A 451 27.81 -6.07 -9.92
C GLN A 451 27.07 -4.72 -10.05
N MET A 452 26.99 -3.93 -8.98
CA MET A 452 26.37 -2.60 -9.01
C MET A 452 27.09 -1.66 -9.98
N ALA A 453 28.43 -1.69 -10.06
CA ALA A 453 29.20 -0.95 -11.07
C ALA A 453 28.80 -1.33 -12.51
N ARG A 454 28.63 -2.63 -12.81
CA ARG A 454 28.16 -3.09 -14.12
C ARG A 454 26.72 -2.68 -14.43
N LEU A 455 25.85 -2.64 -13.41
CA LEU A 455 24.45 -2.22 -13.54
C LEU A 455 24.27 -0.70 -13.66
N SER A 456 25.29 0.10 -13.32
CA SER A 456 25.19 1.57 -13.19
C SER A 456 26.11 2.31 -14.18
N PRO A 457 25.79 2.35 -15.50
CA PRO A 457 26.58 3.10 -16.47
C PRO A 457 26.79 4.56 -16.05
N GLY A 458 28.05 5.01 -16.01
CA GLY A 458 28.40 6.37 -15.59
C GLY A 458 28.52 6.57 -14.07
N VAL A 459 28.43 5.50 -13.26
CA VAL A 459 28.64 5.54 -11.80
C VAL A 459 29.74 4.57 -11.40
N GLN A 460 30.66 5.04 -10.57
CA GLN A 460 31.70 4.23 -9.90
C GLN A 460 31.43 4.11 -8.40
N TYR A 461 31.99 3.08 -7.78
CA TYR A 461 31.85 2.81 -6.34
C TYR A 461 33.23 2.68 -5.71
N ASP A 462 33.45 3.33 -4.57
CA ASP A 462 34.66 3.12 -3.77
C ASP A 462 34.61 1.77 -3.01
N ALA A 463 35.71 1.40 -2.34
CA ALA A 463 35.80 0.17 -1.55
C ALA A 463 34.83 0.11 -0.34
N ASN A 464 34.19 1.23 0.02
CA ASN A 464 33.17 1.32 1.05
C ASN A 464 31.74 1.28 0.46
N GLY A 465 31.59 1.21 -0.87
CA GLY A 465 30.33 1.26 -1.60
C GLY A 465 29.77 2.68 -1.84
N VAL A 466 30.56 3.74 -1.60
CA VAL A 466 30.14 5.13 -1.88
C VAL A 466 30.13 5.36 -3.39
N ALA A 467 28.97 5.76 -3.92
CA ALA A 467 28.76 6.03 -5.33
C ALA A 467 29.26 7.42 -5.72
N SER A 468 29.91 7.53 -6.86
CA SER A 468 30.33 8.78 -7.50
C SER A 468 29.96 8.76 -8.99
N PRO A 469 29.51 9.87 -9.59
CA PRO A 469 29.47 9.97 -11.05
C PRO A 469 30.89 9.89 -11.64
N ASN A 470 30.99 9.41 -12.88
CA ASN A 470 32.22 9.38 -13.68
C ASN A 470 32.48 10.68 -14.45
#